data_AF-A0A956PP18-F1
#
_entry.id   AF-A0A956PP18-F1
#
_cell.length_a   1.000
_cell.length_b   1.000
_cell.length_c   1.000
_cell.angle_alpha   90.00
_cell.angle_beta   90.00
_cell.angle_gamma   90.00
#
_symmetry.space_group_name_H-M   'P 1'
#
loop_
_entity.id
_entity.type
_entity.pdbx_description
1 polymer ?
#
loop_
_entity_poly.entity_id
_entity_poly.type
_entity_poly.pdbx_seq_one_letter_code
_entity_poly.pdbx_strand_id
1 'polypeptide(L)' 'MGQITIYLDEELEKKVRTASEKGKVSRSRWIADVIRQHLDNEWPAAVREAAGSWADFPALEELRAGVEYETRENF' A
#
# COMPACT_ATOMS: atom_id res chain seq x y z
N MET A 1 -20.61 13.06 -13.98
CA MET A 1 -19.50 12.92 -12.99
C MET A 1 -20.02 13.39 -11.65
N GLY A 2 -19.69 12.69 -10.56
CA GLY A 2 -20.09 13.10 -9.21
C GLY A 2 -19.18 14.23 -8.70
N GLN A 3 -19.76 15.25 -8.08
CA GLN A 3 -19.04 16.29 -7.35
C GLN A 3 -19.22 16.04 -5.85
N ILE A 4 -18.13 16.09 -5.10
CA ILE A 4 -18.14 15.99 -3.64
C ILE A 4 -17.58 17.27 -3.03
N THR A 5 -18.17 17.71 -1.92
CA THR A 5 -17.62 18.77 -1.07
C THR A 5 -17.15 18.12 0.22
N ILE A 6 -15.88 18.31 0.57
CA ILE A 6 -15.27 17.76 1.77
C ILE A 6 -14.66 18.89 2.58
N TYR A 7 -14.77 18.80 3.91
CA TYR A 7 -14.09 19.70 4.82
C TYR A 7 -12.69 19.16 5.10
N LEU A 8 -11.69 20.03 5.00
CA LEU A 8 -10.32 19.73 5.38
C LEU A 8 -9.96 20.66 6.53
N ASP A 9 -9.34 20.13 7.57
CA ASP A 9 -8.69 20.97 8.56
C ASP A 9 -7.48 21.69 7.94
N GLU A 10 -6.97 22.71 8.64
CA GLU A 10 -5.90 23.56 8.14
C GLU A 10 -4.59 22.77 7.88
N GLU A 11 -4.31 21.75 8.70
CA GLU A 11 -3.11 20.94 8.57
C GLU A 11 -3.20 20.04 7.33
N LEU A 12 -4.36 19.41 7.13
CA LEU A 12 -4.63 18.59 5.96
C LEU A 12 -4.63 19.42 4.67
N GLU A 13 -5.20 20.62 4.67
CA GLU A 13 -5.16 21.51 3.51
C GLU A 13 -3.72 21.88 3.12
N LYS A 14 -2.87 22.19 4.11
CA LYS A 14 -1.43 22.46 3.89
C LYS A 14 -0.74 21.26 3.25
N LYS A 15 -1.00 20.04 3.75
CA LYS A 15 -0.44 18.80 3.20
C LYS A 15 -0.87 18.56 1.75
N VAL A 16 -2.17 18.72 1.45
CA VAL A 16 -2.72 18.58 0.10
C VAL A 16 -2.08 19.57 -0.86
N ARG A 17 -1.97 20.84 -0.47
CA ARG A 17 -1.35 21.89 -1.29
C ARG A 17 0.09 21.52 -1.64
N THR A 18 0.93 21.28 -0.63
CA THR A 18 2.35 20.92 -0.82
C THR A 18 2.52 19.68 -1.70
N ALA A 19 1.71 18.64 -1.48
CA ALA A 19 1.81 17.40 -2.25
C ALA A 19 1.39 17.59 -3.71
N SER A 20 0.32 18.36 -3.96
CA SER A 20 -0.15 18.68 -5.30
C SER A 20 0.85 19.53 -6.09
N GLU A 21 1.50 20.50 -5.44
CA GLU A 21 2.55 21.36 -6.02
C GLU A 21 3.79 20.55 -6.37
N LYS A 22 4.25 19.67 -5.47
CA LYS A 22 5.37 18.75 -5.72
C LYS A 22 5.11 17.84 -6.93
N GLY A 23 3.86 17.39 -7.09
CA GLY A 23 3.42 16.58 -8.23
C GLY A 23 3.08 17.38 -9.49
N LYS A 24 3.10 18.73 -9.46
CA LYS A 24 2.66 19.62 -10.54
C LYS A 24 1.25 19.30 -11.06
N VAL A 25 0.34 18.91 -10.16
CA VAL A 25 -1.06 18.60 -10.47
C VAL A 25 -2.01 19.49 -9.67
N SER A 26 -3.26 19.62 -10.10
CA SER A 26 -4.27 20.33 -9.32
C SER A 26 -4.63 19.55 -8.04
N ARG A 27 -5.06 20.27 -6.99
CA ARG A 27 -5.52 19.67 -5.72
C ARG A 27 -6.59 18.60 -5.93
N SER A 28 -7.59 18.87 -6.76
CA SER A 28 -8.67 17.90 -7.04
C SER A 28 -8.16 16.64 -7.75
N ARG A 29 -7.20 16.78 -8.68
CA ARG A 29 -6.58 15.62 -9.34
C ARG A 29 -5.76 14.81 -8.33
N TRP A 30 -4.94 15.48 -7.51
CA TRP A 30 -4.16 14.83 -6.48
C TRP A 30 -5.04 14.03 -5.49
N ILE A 31 -6.14 14.62 -5.00
CA ILE A 31 -7.08 13.93 -4.11
C ILE A 31 -7.71 12.72 -4.80
N ALA A 32 -8.14 12.86 -6.06
CA ALA A 32 -8.70 11.75 -6.82
C ALA A 32 -7.68 10.61 -7.02
N ASP A 33 -6.41 10.94 -7.24
CA ASP A 33 -5.33 9.94 -7.39
C ASP A 33 -5.06 9.22 -6.06
N VAL A 34 -5.06 9.92 -4.94
CA VAL A 34 -4.93 9.31 -3.60
C VAL A 34 -6.09 8.35 -3.33
N ILE A 35 -7.32 8.75 -3.64
CA ILE A 35 -8.49 7.87 -3.49
C ILE A 35 -8.32 6.62 -4.36
N ARG A 36 -7.90 6.76 -5.63
CA ARG A 36 -7.65 5.60 -6.50
C ARG A 36 -6.58 4.68 -5.93
N GLN A 37 -5.47 5.22 -5.44
CA GLN A 37 -4.38 4.44 -4.83
C GLN A 37 -4.84 3.70 -3.57
N HIS A 38 -5.72 4.32 -2.76
CA HIS A 38 -6.23 3.69 -1.56
C HIS A 38 -7.28 2.60 -1.83
N LEU A 39 -7.98 2.72 -2.96
CA LEU A 39 -8.94 1.71 -3.43
C LEU A 39 -8.26 0.61 -4.27
N ASP A 40 -7.00 0.80 -4.63
CA ASP A 40 -6.22 -0.22 -5.33
C ASP A 40 -5.90 -1.34 -4.34
N ASN A 41 -6.49 -2.51 -4.58
CA ASN A 41 -6.28 -3.71 -3.77
C ASN A 41 -5.08 -4.53 -4.25
N GLU A 42 -4.34 -4.04 -5.24
CA GLU A 42 -3.15 -4.72 -5.73
C GLU A 42 -1.89 -4.30 -4.99
N TRP A 43 -0.98 -5.25 -4.79
CA TRP A 43 0.36 -4.95 -4.33
C TRP A 43 1.10 -4.10 -5.37
N PRO A 44 1.85 -3.06 -4.94
CA PRO A 44 2.70 -2.29 -5.85
C PRO A 44 3.63 -3.22 -6.62
N ALA A 45 3.92 -2.87 -7.88
CA ALA A 45 4.79 -3.68 -8.76
C ALA A 45 6.11 -4.04 -8.09
N ALA A 46 6.76 -3.07 -7.42
CA ALA A 46 8.00 -3.30 -6.69
C ALA A 46 7.88 -4.39 -5.60
N VAL A 47 6.72 -4.52 -4.95
CA VAL A 47 6.50 -5.59 -3.95
C VAL A 47 6.26 -6.94 -4.64
N ARG A 48 5.51 -6.94 -5.74
CA ARG A 48 5.29 -8.17 -6.53
C ARG A 48 6.59 -8.70 -7.14
N GLU A 49 7.45 -7.81 -7.62
CA GLU A 49 8.75 -8.14 -8.21
C GLU A 49 9.80 -8.55 -7.17
N ALA A 50 9.66 -8.07 -5.93
CA ALA A 50 10.52 -8.50 -4.83
C ALA A 50 10.27 -9.97 -4.41
N ALA A 51 9.08 -10.50 -4.68
CA ALA A 51 8.78 -11.90 -4.39
C ALA A 51 9.65 -12.83 -5.25
N GLY A 52 10.59 -13.54 -4.61
CA GLY A 52 11.53 -14.42 -5.30
C GLY A 52 12.79 -13.72 -5.83
N SER A 53 13.00 -12.44 -5.54
CA SER A 53 14.21 -11.71 -5.95
C SER A 53 15.42 -11.96 -5.04
N TRP A 54 15.24 -12.65 -3.92
CA TRP A 54 16.31 -12.98 -2.99
C TRP A 54 17.09 -14.20 -3.50
N ALA A 55 18.37 -13.98 -3.85
CA ALA A 55 19.26 -15.02 -4.35
C ALA A 55 19.50 -16.14 -3.33
N ASP A 56 19.48 -15.80 -2.04
CA ASP A 56 19.87 -16.69 -0.94
C ASP A 56 18.64 -17.16 -0.13
N PHE A 57 17.46 -17.23 -0.76
CA PHE A 57 16.25 -17.64 -0.05
C PHE A 57 16.31 -19.14 0.30
N PRO A 58 16.12 -19.52 1.57
CA PRO A 58 16.22 -20.91 2.01
C PRO A 58 15.17 -21.80 1.33
N ALA A 59 15.50 -23.07 1.15
CA ALA A 59 14.57 -24.06 0.62
C ALA A 59 13.39 -24.29 1.58
N LEU A 60 12.29 -24.83 1.05
CA LEU A 60 11.08 -25.08 1.83
C LEU A 60 11.36 -26.03 3.02
N GLU A 61 12.22 -27.01 2.81
CA GLU A 61 12.63 -27.99 3.82
C GLU A 61 13.42 -27.33 4.95
N GLU A 62 14.28 -26.36 4.65
CA GLU A 62 15.06 -25.59 5.63
C GLU A 62 14.15 -24.66 6.44
N LEU A 63 13.17 -24.02 5.78
CA LEU A 63 12.17 -23.19 6.45
C LEU A 63 11.27 -23.97 7.41
N ARG A 64 11.06 -25.25 7.13
CA ARG A 64 10.23 -26.16 7.96
C ARG A 64 11.04 -26.90 9.01
N ALA A 65 12.37 -26.89 8.92
CA ALA A 65 13.23 -27.53 9.89
C ALA A 65 13.09 -26.85 11.26
N GLY A 66 12.66 -27.59 12.27
CA GLY A 66 12.51 -27.08 13.64
C GLY A 66 11.20 -26.34 13.93
N VAL A 67 10.26 -26.28 12.98
CA VAL A 67 8.90 -25.78 13.24
C VAL A 67 8.02 -26.96 13.65
N GLU A 68 7.73 -27.07 14.95
CA GLU A 68 6.63 -27.92 15.42
C GLU A 68 5.31 -27.26 15.02
N TYR A 69 4.58 -27.87 14.10
CA TYR A 69 3.23 -27.45 13.80
C TYR A 69 2.31 -27.88 14.95
N GLU A 70 1.83 -26.94 15.76
CA GLU A 70 0.63 -27.19 16.55
C GLU A 70 -0.52 -27.42 15.58
N THR A 71 -0.86 -28.69 15.36
CA THR A 71 -2.12 -29.07 14.73
C THR A 71 -3.24 -28.41 15.52
N ARG A 72 -4.05 -27.61 14.81
CA ARG A 72 -5.21 -26.88 15.32
C ARG A 72 -6.36 -27.86 15.64
N GLU A 73 -6.09 -28.86 16.47
CA GLU A 73 -7.01 -29.94 16.88
C GLU A 73 -7.34 -29.86 18.39
N ASN A 74 -7.31 -28.69 19.00
CA ASN A 74 -7.90 -28.47 20.33
C ASN A 74 -8.60 -27.11 20.38
N PHE A 75 -9.88 -27.10 20.04
CA PHE A 75 -10.87 -26.10 20.47
C PHE A 75 -12.02 -26.85 21.14
#